data_AF-A0A955GY66-F1
#
_entry.id   AF-A0A955GY66-F1
#
_cell.length_a   1.000
_cell.length_b   1.000
_cell.length_c   1.000
_cell.angle_alpha   90.00
_cell.angle_beta   90.00
_cell.angle_gamma   90.00
#
_symmetry.space_group_name_H-M   'P 1'
#
loop_
_entity.id
_entity.type
_entity.pdbx_description
1 polymer ?
#
loop_
_entity_poly.entity_id
_entity_poly.type
_entity_poly.pdbx_seq_one_letter_code
_entity_poly.pdbx_strand_id
1 'polypeptide(L)'
;MTEILAIFLLPVLLIQSGIIPVQMRFFVLFFAVVSIILISIRERYTNKDLGIRTDNIKSSLKIYLVFTLVSILALIYYAQILGLDIKYALLSEPWFLLTFIPVSVFQELAFRGFLIKTLSDVYTDKITIIIINSLLFMALHAFYPYPFVMLPLALISGIAFSAIYLYKPNLILVSMAHVILNFTAVVLGFFNV
;
A
#
# COMPACT_ATOMS: atom_id res chain seq x y z
N MET A 1 -3.17 9.78 -17.92
CA MET A 1 -3.52 8.34 -17.82
C MET A 1 -2.36 7.44 -18.20
N THR A 2 -1.68 7.64 -19.34
CA THR A 2 -0.54 6.80 -19.77
C THR A 2 0.61 6.78 -18.75
N GLU A 3 0.95 7.92 -18.14
CA GLU A 3 1.97 8.02 -17.08
C GLU A 3 1.61 7.15 -15.86
N ILE A 4 0.33 7.09 -15.48
CA ILE A 4 -0.16 6.27 -14.36
C ILE A 4 0.06 4.79 -14.66
N LEU A 5 -0.37 4.33 -15.83
CA LEU A 5 -0.19 2.92 -16.21
C LEU A 5 1.30 2.56 -16.29
N ALA A 6 2.14 3.46 -16.81
CA ALA A 6 3.59 3.26 -16.87
C ALA A 6 4.24 3.18 -15.48
N ILE A 7 3.81 3.96 -14.49
CA ILE A 7 4.40 3.93 -13.15
C ILE A 7 3.92 2.73 -12.33
N PHE A 8 2.65 2.36 -12.46
CA PHE A 8 2.03 1.36 -11.57
C PHE A 8 1.95 -0.05 -12.16
N LEU A 9 1.85 -0.22 -13.49
CA LEU A 9 1.74 -1.54 -14.13
C LEU A 9 3.05 -2.00 -14.76
N LEU A 10 3.74 -1.13 -15.49
CA LEU A 10 4.96 -1.54 -16.22
C LEU A 10 6.00 -2.20 -15.29
N PRO A 11 6.30 -1.67 -14.08
CA PRO A 11 7.30 -2.31 -13.24
C PRO A 11 6.87 -3.70 -12.75
N VAL A 12 5.57 -3.87 -12.46
CA VAL A 12 5.00 -5.17 -12.08
C VAL A 12 5.14 -6.16 -13.23
N LEU A 13 4.79 -5.76 -14.44
CA LEU A 13 4.89 -6.62 -15.64
C LEU A 13 6.34 -6.98 -15.96
N LEU A 14 7.28 -6.04 -15.80
CA LEU A 14 8.71 -6.29 -16.02
C LEU A 14 9.30 -7.25 -14.97
N ILE A 15 8.87 -7.17 -13.71
CA ILE A 15 9.25 -8.13 -12.67
C ILE A 15 8.65 -9.50 -12.96
N GLN A 16 7.36 -9.56 -13.29
CA GLN A 16 6.64 -10.81 -13.51
C GLN A 16 7.11 -11.56 -14.76
N SER A 17 7.53 -10.84 -15.80
CA SER A 17 8.13 -11.43 -17.01
C SER A 17 9.59 -11.85 -16.84
N GLY A 18 10.21 -11.56 -15.68
CA GLY A 18 11.61 -11.88 -15.40
C GLY A 18 12.62 -10.94 -16.07
N ILE A 19 12.17 -9.87 -16.74
CA ILE A 19 13.04 -8.83 -17.32
C ILE A 19 13.77 -8.07 -16.20
N ILE A 20 13.06 -7.75 -15.13
CA ILE A 20 13.66 -7.19 -13.90
C ILE A 20 13.66 -8.29 -12.82
N PRO A 21 14.83 -8.67 -12.27
CA PRO A 21 14.89 -9.61 -11.17
C PRO A 21 14.09 -9.13 -9.95
N VAL A 22 13.35 -10.03 -9.30
CA VAL A 22 12.51 -9.69 -8.13
C VAL A 22 13.30 -9.07 -6.96
N GLN A 23 14.60 -9.36 -6.88
CA GLN A 23 15.52 -8.77 -5.89
C GLN A 23 15.65 -7.25 -6.06
N MET A 24 15.41 -6.73 -7.27
CA MET A 24 15.45 -5.30 -7.57
C MET A 24 14.17 -4.55 -7.22
N ARG A 25 13.13 -5.23 -6.70
CA ARG A 25 11.82 -4.62 -6.39
C ARG A 25 11.90 -3.35 -5.54
N PHE A 26 12.86 -3.28 -4.61
CA PHE A 26 13.05 -2.09 -3.77
C PHE A 26 13.61 -0.90 -4.56
N PHE A 27 14.57 -1.13 -5.46
CA PHE A 27 15.08 -0.09 -6.36
C PHE A 27 13.99 0.38 -7.32
N VAL A 28 13.20 -0.55 -7.86
CA VAL A 28 12.06 -0.25 -8.72
C VAL A 28 11.05 0.64 -8.00
N LEU A 29 10.65 0.29 -6.77
CA LEU A 29 9.77 1.11 -5.95
C LEU A 29 10.38 2.50 -5.68
N PHE A 30 11.67 2.56 -5.35
CA PHE A 30 12.38 3.82 -5.14
C PHE A 30 12.30 4.74 -6.37
N PHE A 31 12.63 4.23 -7.57
CA PHE A 31 12.55 5.02 -8.79
C PHE A 31 11.11 5.41 -9.16
N ALA A 32 10.13 4.55 -8.89
CA ALA A 32 8.71 4.88 -9.05
C ALA A 32 8.31 6.05 -8.14
N VAL A 33 8.72 6.02 -6.86
CA VAL A 33 8.47 7.12 -5.91
C VAL A 33 9.18 8.40 -6.30
N VAL A 34 10.44 8.33 -6.74
CA VAL A 34 11.16 9.51 -7.27
C VAL A 34 10.40 10.11 -8.44
N SER A 35 9.92 9.28 -9.37
CA SER A 35 9.12 9.73 -10.52
C SER A 35 7.81 10.39 -10.06
N ILE A 36 7.11 9.78 -9.09
CA ILE A 36 5.90 10.34 -8.49
C ILE A 36 6.15 11.70 -7.85
N ILE A 37 7.26 11.87 -7.12
CA ILE A 37 7.64 13.15 -6.51
C ILE A 37 7.91 14.20 -7.59
N LEU A 38 8.69 13.86 -8.62
CA LEU A 38 8.98 14.77 -9.73
C LEU A 38 7.72 15.21 -10.48
N ILE A 39 6.79 14.29 -10.74
CA ILE A 39 5.49 14.62 -11.35
C ILE A 39 4.67 15.48 -10.40
N SER A 40 4.62 15.15 -9.11
CA SER A 40 3.89 15.96 -8.12
C SER A 40 4.40 17.40 -8.06
N ILE A 41 5.71 17.60 -8.18
CA ILE A 41 6.32 18.93 -8.27
C ILE A 41 5.94 19.63 -9.59
N ARG A 42 6.02 18.92 -10.73
CA ARG A 42 5.63 19.43 -12.05
C ARG A 42 4.17 19.90 -12.07
N GLU A 43 3.26 19.10 -11.51
CA GLU A 43 1.82 19.37 -11.41
C GLU A 43 1.45 20.30 -10.24
N ARG A 44 2.45 20.74 -9.44
CA ARG A 44 2.29 21.64 -8.30
C ARG A 44 1.32 21.13 -7.22
N TYR A 45 1.28 19.81 -7.02
CA TYR A 45 0.51 19.20 -5.94
C TYR A 45 1.03 19.67 -4.57
N THR A 46 0.12 20.12 -3.72
CA THR A 46 0.44 20.53 -2.35
C THR A 46 0.48 19.33 -1.41
N ASN A 47 1.04 19.51 -0.22
CA ASN A 47 0.96 18.53 0.85
C ASN A 47 -0.48 18.09 1.15
N LYS A 48 -1.44 19.02 1.04
CA LYS A 48 -2.86 18.71 1.27
C LYS A 48 -3.44 17.86 0.15
N ASP A 49 -3.03 18.08 -1.10
CA ASP A 49 -3.44 17.26 -2.24
C ASP A 49 -2.97 15.81 -2.09
N LEU A 50 -1.72 15.63 -1.63
CA LEU A 50 -1.14 14.32 -1.32
C LEU A 50 -1.58 13.76 0.05
N GLY A 51 -2.50 14.44 0.73
CA GLY A 51 -3.02 14.06 2.05
C GLY A 51 -2.02 14.06 3.21
N ILE A 52 -0.84 14.67 3.05
CA ILE A 52 0.11 14.94 4.14
C ILE A 52 -0.51 16.04 5.02
N ARG A 53 -1.28 15.61 6.03
CA ARG A 53 -2.15 16.45 6.84
C ARG A 53 -1.97 16.21 8.33
N THR A 54 -1.67 17.29 9.06
CA THR A 54 -1.62 17.28 10.54
C THR A 54 -2.89 17.89 11.16
N ASP A 55 -3.67 18.64 10.37
CA ASP A 55 -4.85 19.38 10.80
C ASP A 55 -6.06 18.48 11.11
N ASN A 56 -6.14 17.28 10.52
CA ASN A 56 -7.25 16.33 10.70
C ASN A 56 -6.86 15.02 11.41
N ILE A 57 -5.68 14.96 12.06
CA ILE A 57 -5.23 13.75 12.76
C ILE A 57 -6.26 13.32 13.80
N LYS A 58 -6.67 14.21 14.71
CA LYS A 58 -7.63 13.88 15.79
C LYS A 58 -8.96 13.37 15.25
N SER A 59 -9.49 14.01 14.20
CA SER A 59 -10.80 13.66 13.63
C SER A 59 -10.77 12.40 12.76
N SER A 60 -9.60 12.01 12.25
CA SER A 60 -9.42 10.83 11.40
C SER A 60 -8.87 9.63 12.17
N LEU A 61 -8.20 9.84 13.31
CA LEU A 61 -7.55 8.79 14.09
C LEU A 61 -8.49 7.64 14.44
N LYS A 62 -9.73 7.95 14.84
CA LYS A 62 -10.71 6.92 15.23
C LYS A 62 -10.97 5.91 14.11
N ILE A 63 -11.18 6.35 12.87
CA ILE A 63 -11.50 5.43 11.77
C ILE A 63 -10.28 4.57 11.39
N TYR A 64 -9.08 5.14 11.34
CA TYR A 64 -7.87 4.38 11.06
C TYR A 64 -7.55 3.40 12.19
N LEU A 65 -7.73 3.79 13.45
CA LEU A 65 -7.50 2.91 14.60
C LEU A 65 -8.47 1.73 14.61
N VAL A 66 -9.78 2.00 14.45
CA VAL A 66 -10.80 0.93 14.39
C VAL A 66 -10.52 -0.01 13.23
N PHE A 67 -10.24 0.53 12.04
CA PHE A 67 -9.88 -0.28 10.88
C PHE A 67 -8.65 -1.16 11.15
N THR A 68 -7.58 -0.57 11.68
CA THR A 68 -6.33 -1.30 11.98
C THR A 68 -6.58 -2.44 12.98
N LEU A 69 -7.31 -2.17 14.08
CA LEU A 69 -7.60 -3.19 15.09
C LEU A 69 -8.45 -4.34 14.53
N VAL A 70 -9.50 -4.02 13.76
CA VAL A 70 -10.35 -5.04 13.11
C VAL A 70 -9.53 -5.86 12.11
N SER A 71 -8.68 -5.23 11.32
CA SER A 71 -7.81 -5.92 10.36
C SER A 71 -6.76 -6.80 11.04
N ILE A 72 -6.19 -6.39 12.18
CA ILE A 72 -5.29 -7.25 12.98
C ILE A 72 -6.04 -8.51 13.43
N LEU A 73 -7.24 -8.36 13.99
CA LEU A 73 -8.03 -9.51 14.44
C LEU A 73 -8.39 -10.45 13.27
N ALA A 74 -8.74 -9.87 12.11
CA ALA A 74 -9.03 -10.64 10.90
C ALA A 74 -7.80 -11.41 10.40
N LEU A 75 -6.61 -10.79 10.41
CA LEU A 75 -5.35 -11.43 10.04
C LEU A 75 -5.02 -12.59 10.99
N ILE A 76 -5.16 -12.40 12.31
CA ILE A 76 -4.93 -13.45 13.31
C ILE A 76 -5.88 -14.62 13.07
N TYR A 77 -7.17 -14.35 12.91
CA TYR A 77 -8.17 -15.39 12.65
C TYR A 77 -7.87 -16.17 11.37
N TYR A 78 -7.49 -15.46 10.30
CA TYR A 78 -7.21 -16.10 9.03
C TYR A 78 -5.90 -16.90 9.05
N ALA A 79 -4.88 -16.42 9.76
CA ALA A 79 -3.65 -17.18 10.00
C ALA A 79 -3.93 -18.52 10.71
N GLN A 80 -4.85 -18.54 11.66
CA GLN A 80 -5.28 -19.78 12.34
C GLN A 80 -5.98 -20.75 11.39
N ILE A 81 -6.89 -20.27 10.53
CA ILE A 81 -7.56 -21.11 9.52
C ILE A 81 -6.55 -21.73 8.55
N LEU A 82 -5.55 -20.95 8.13
CA LEU A 82 -4.52 -21.37 7.20
C LEU A 82 -3.41 -22.21 7.85
N GLY A 83 -3.41 -22.36 9.19
CA GLY A 83 -2.38 -23.09 9.92
C GLY A 83 -1.00 -22.46 9.82
N LEU A 84 -0.91 -21.13 9.77
CA LEU A 84 0.36 -20.41 9.65
C LEU A 84 1.11 -20.34 10.98
N ASP A 85 2.42 -20.55 10.93
CA ASP A 85 3.30 -20.40 12.09
C ASP A 85 3.77 -18.96 12.28
N ILE A 86 3.84 -18.54 13.54
CA ILE A 86 4.36 -17.22 13.90
C ILE A 86 5.88 -17.15 13.68
N LYS A 87 6.35 -16.14 12.96
CA LYS A 87 7.75 -15.93 12.57
C LYS A 87 8.40 -14.79 13.34
N TYR A 88 8.58 -14.96 14.67
CA TYR A 88 9.19 -13.93 15.53
C TYR A 88 10.63 -13.56 15.16
N ALA A 89 11.40 -14.48 14.56
CA ALA A 89 12.81 -14.28 14.21
C ALA A 89 13.03 -13.14 13.20
N LEU A 90 12.00 -12.76 12.42
CA LEU A 90 12.11 -11.64 11.47
C LEU A 90 12.10 -10.28 12.17
N LEU A 91 11.53 -10.19 13.37
CA LEU A 91 11.48 -8.94 14.14
C LEU A 91 12.83 -8.60 14.78
N SER A 92 13.71 -9.57 14.97
CA SER A 92 15.06 -9.36 15.49
C SER A 92 16.05 -8.86 14.45
N GLU A 93 15.67 -8.80 13.16
CA GLU A 93 16.55 -8.35 12.07
C GLU A 93 16.42 -6.84 11.83
N PRO A 94 17.44 -6.01 12.18
CA PRO A 94 17.32 -4.56 12.06
C PRO A 94 17.11 -4.09 10.62
N TRP A 95 17.71 -4.79 9.66
CA TRP A 95 17.57 -4.51 8.23
C TRP A 95 16.13 -4.71 7.73
N PHE A 96 15.40 -5.65 8.33
CA PHE A 96 13.99 -5.87 8.02
C PHE A 96 13.17 -4.63 8.43
N LEU A 97 13.32 -4.14 9.66
CA LEU A 97 12.61 -2.94 10.13
C LEU A 97 12.96 -1.69 9.29
N LEU A 98 14.25 -1.49 9.01
CA LEU A 98 14.78 -0.34 8.28
C LEU A 98 14.29 -0.26 6.83
N THR A 99 13.98 -1.39 6.20
CA THR A 99 13.49 -1.43 4.82
C THR A 99 11.97 -1.43 4.75
N PHE A 100 11.31 -2.09 5.70
CA PHE A 100 9.88 -2.37 5.62
C PHE A 100 8.99 -1.14 5.92
N ILE A 101 9.43 -0.29 6.86
CA ILE A 101 8.73 0.97 7.17
C ILE A 101 8.75 1.92 5.96
N PRO A 102 9.92 2.27 5.37
CA PRO A 102 9.96 3.12 4.17
C PRO A 102 9.14 2.54 3.01
N VAL A 103 9.22 1.22 2.78
CA VAL A 103 8.46 0.56 1.71
C VAL A 103 6.96 0.76 1.88
N SER A 104 6.44 0.54 3.09
CA SER A 104 5.01 0.70 3.36
C SER A 104 4.56 2.16 3.19
N VAL A 105 5.37 3.12 3.65
CA VAL A 105 5.10 4.57 3.47
C VAL A 105 5.14 4.97 2.00
N PHE A 106 6.11 4.46 1.25
CA PHE A 106 6.28 4.70 -0.19
C PHE A 106 5.12 4.14 -1.00
N GLN A 107 4.62 2.95 -0.64
CA GLN A 107 3.40 2.39 -1.21
C GLN A 107 2.19 3.30 -0.92
N GLU A 108 2.02 3.79 0.31
CA GLU A 108 0.92 4.71 0.61
C GLU A 108 1.04 6.05 -0.12
N LEU A 109 2.24 6.62 -0.21
CA LEU A 109 2.46 7.85 -0.97
C LEU A 109 2.07 7.65 -2.44
N ALA A 110 2.46 6.53 -3.03
CA ALA A 110 2.15 6.23 -4.42
C ALA A 110 0.65 6.01 -4.64
N PHE A 111 0.03 5.15 -3.86
CA PHE A 111 -1.37 4.76 -4.08
C PHE A 111 -2.36 5.76 -3.49
N ARG A 112 -2.18 6.21 -2.25
CA ARG A 112 -3.17 7.06 -1.56
C ARG A 112 -2.86 8.53 -1.77
N GLY A 113 -1.58 8.92 -1.70
CA GLY A 113 -1.18 10.29 -1.97
C GLY A 113 -1.38 10.67 -3.44
N PHE A 114 -0.59 10.07 -4.32
CA PHE A 114 -0.50 10.47 -5.72
C PHE A 114 -1.64 9.91 -6.57
N LEU A 115 -1.83 8.59 -6.61
CA LEU A 115 -2.76 7.97 -7.54
C LEU A 115 -4.22 8.37 -7.28
N ILE A 116 -4.68 8.42 -6.03
CA ILE A 116 -6.04 8.91 -5.72
C ILE A 116 -6.19 10.36 -6.18
N LYS A 117 -5.21 11.24 -5.94
CA LYS A 117 -5.25 12.63 -6.39
C LYS A 117 -5.35 12.72 -7.91
N THR A 118 -4.47 12.05 -8.65
CA THR A 118 -4.49 12.07 -10.11
C THR A 118 -5.77 11.46 -10.69
N LEU A 119 -6.31 10.40 -10.09
CA LEU A 119 -7.60 9.85 -10.50
C LEU A 119 -8.75 10.81 -10.20
N SER A 120 -8.69 11.55 -9.10
CA SER A 120 -9.72 12.54 -8.72
C SER A 120 -9.71 13.77 -9.63
N ASP A 121 -8.59 14.04 -10.31
CA ASP A 121 -8.50 15.08 -11.34
C ASP A 121 -9.20 14.68 -12.65
N VAL A 122 -9.48 13.38 -12.85
CA VAL A 122 -10.08 12.84 -14.09
C VAL A 122 -11.50 12.31 -13.85
N TYR A 123 -11.74 11.68 -12.70
CA TYR A 123 -12.99 11.02 -12.35
C TYR A 123 -13.63 11.72 -11.15
N THR A 124 -14.94 11.92 -11.21
CA THR A 124 -15.74 12.44 -10.09
C THR A 124 -16.33 11.32 -9.23
N ASP A 125 -16.53 10.14 -9.80
CA ASP A 125 -17.09 8.99 -9.11
C ASP A 125 -16.05 8.30 -8.20
N LYS A 126 -16.34 8.29 -6.89
CA LYS A 126 -15.46 7.69 -5.88
C LYS A 126 -15.33 6.18 -6.03
N ILE A 127 -16.37 5.49 -6.50
CA ILE A 127 -16.33 4.03 -6.65
C ILE A 127 -15.31 3.66 -7.72
N THR A 128 -15.32 4.35 -8.86
CA THR A 128 -14.35 4.18 -9.94
C THR A 128 -12.91 4.40 -9.43
N ILE A 129 -12.67 5.48 -8.67
CA ILE A 129 -11.36 5.75 -8.07
C ILE A 129 -10.92 4.61 -7.15
N ILE A 130 -11.81 4.13 -6.27
CA ILE A 130 -11.53 3.02 -5.35
C ILE A 130 -11.19 1.74 -6.13
N ILE A 131 -11.98 1.38 -7.14
CA ILE A 131 -11.77 0.17 -7.94
C ILE A 131 -10.42 0.22 -8.64
N ILE A 132 -10.13 1.30 -9.38
CA ILE A 132 -8.86 1.44 -10.11
C ILE A 132 -7.68 1.40 -9.14
N ASN A 133 -7.75 2.15 -8.04
CA ASN A 133 -6.68 2.17 -7.05
C ASN A 133 -6.42 0.78 -6.45
N SER A 134 -7.48 0.09 -6.06
CA SER A 134 -7.39 -1.20 -5.38
C SER A 134 -6.92 -2.31 -6.31
N LEU A 135 -7.32 -2.28 -7.60
CA LEU A 135 -6.83 -3.23 -8.60
C LEU A 135 -5.35 -3.02 -8.88
N LEU A 136 -4.89 -1.78 -9.00
CA LEU A 136 -3.47 -1.48 -9.17
C LEU A 136 -2.66 -1.85 -7.92
N PHE A 137 -3.22 -1.63 -6.73
CA PHE A 137 -2.59 -2.01 -5.46
C PHE A 137 -2.48 -3.53 -5.33
N MET A 138 -3.53 -4.27 -5.70
CA MET A 138 -3.51 -5.73 -5.80
C MET A 138 -2.46 -6.20 -6.82
N ALA A 139 -2.38 -5.58 -8.00
CA ALA A 139 -1.42 -5.94 -9.04
C ALA A 139 0.04 -5.86 -8.55
N LEU A 140 0.36 -4.87 -7.70
CA LEU A 140 1.68 -4.77 -7.07
C LEU A 140 2.06 -6.03 -6.26
N HIS A 141 1.09 -6.83 -5.84
CA HIS A 141 1.31 -8.04 -5.04
C HIS A 141 1.35 -9.33 -5.89
N ALA A 142 1.23 -9.24 -7.22
CA ALA A 142 1.16 -10.39 -8.12
C ALA A 142 2.44 -11.25 -8.17
N PHE A 143 3.60 -10.68 -7.81
CA PHE A 143 4.87 -11.39 -7.81
C PHE A 143 5.22 -12.05 -6.46
N TYR A 144 4.32 -12.05 -5.47
CA TYR A 144 4.54 -12.77 -4.22
C TYR A 144 4.30 -14.28 -4.38
N PRO A 145 4.98 -15.14 -3.59
CA PRO A 145 4.90 -16.60 -3.76
C PRO A 145 3.51 -17.22 -3.58
N TYR A 146 2.60 -16.56 -2.83
CA TYR A 146 1.25 -17.08 -2.50
C TYR A 146 0.12 -16.18 -3.02
N PRO A 147 -0.06 -16.06 -4.34
CA PRO A 147 -1.01 -15.12 -4.92
C PRO A 147 -2.46 -15.40 -4.51
N PHE A 148 -2.84 -16.66 -4.29
CA PHE A 148 -4.21 -17.03 -3.91
C PHE A 148 -4.66 -16.47 -2.56
N VAL A 149 -3.72 -16.24 -1.63
CA VAL A 149 -3.98 -15.65 -0.31
C VAL A 149 -3.71 -14.14 -0.35
N MET A 150 -2.59 -13.75 -0.97
CA MET A 150 -2.10 -12.38 -0.92
C MET A 150 -2.91 -11.42 -1.80
N LEU A 151 -3.39 -11.86 -2.97
CA LEU A 151 -4.16 -10.99 -3.87
C LEU A 151 -5.53 -10.62 -3.31
N PRO A 152 -6.34 -11.55 -2.77
CA PRO A 152 -7.59 -11.17 -2.09
C PRO A 152 -7.35 -10.24 -0.91
N LEU A 153 -6.31 -10.49 -0.09
CA LEU A 153 -5.96 -9.64 1.03
C LEU A 153 -5.56 -8.22 0.57
N ALA A 154 -4.72 -8.12 -0.45
CA ALA A 154 -4.29 -6.87 -1.05
C ALA A 154 -5.48 -6.11 -1.68
N LEU A 155 -6.41 -6.81 -2.33
CA LEU A 155 -7.60 -6.19 -2.91
C LEU A 155 -8.54 -5.63 -1.83
N ILE A 156 -8.85 -6.42 -0.80
CA ILE A 156 -9.75 -6.00 0.29
C ILE A 156 -9.15 -4.83 1.08
N SER A 157 -7.87 -4.92 1.44
CA SER A 157 -7.16 -3.82 2.10
C SER A 157 -7.06 -2.60 1.17
N GLY A 158 -6.80 -2.81 -0.12
CA GLY A 158 -6.84 -1.81 -1.18
C GLY A 158 -8.13 -1.00 -1.16
N ILE A 159 -9.27 -1.69 -1.18
CA ILE A 159 -10.62 -1.10 -1.16
C ILE A 159 -10.83 -0.31 0.12
N ALA A 160 -10.55 -0.92 1.28
CA ALA A 160 -10.81 -0.31 2.57
C ALA A 160 -9.97 0.95 2.80
N PHE A 161 -8.66 0.88 2.53
CA PHE A 161 -7.78 2.04 2.64
C PHE A 161 -8.16 3.14 1.66
N SER A 162 -8.47 2.82 0.40
CA SER A 162 -8.88 3.82 -0.59
C SER A 162 -10.18 4.50 -0.20
N ALA A 163 -11.16 3.73 0.28
CA ALA A 163 -12.41 4.26 0.78
C ALA A 163 -12.18 5.20 1.98
N ILE A 164 -11.50 4.74 3.03
CA ILE A 164 -11.21 5.57 4.22
C ILE A 164 -10.46 6.83 3.82
N TYR A 165 -9.46 6.72 2.95
CA TYR A 165 -8.62 7.85 2.53
C TYR A 165 -9.41 8.90 1.73
N LEU A 166 -10.32 8.49 0.84
CA LEU A 166 -11.18 9.42 0.10
C LEU A 166 -12.13 10.21 1.01
N TYR A 167 -12.54 9.66 2.16
CA TYR A 167 -13.40 10.35 3.13
C TYR A 167 -12.63 11.11 4.21
N LYS A 168 -11.46 10.60 4.60
CA LYS A 168 -10.60 11.13 5.67
C LYS A 168 -9.13 11.08 5.22
N PRO A 169 -8.73 11.94 4.27
CA PRO A 169 -7.39 11.90 3.70
C PRO A 169 -6.36 12.27 4.76
N ASN A 170 -5.51 11.31 5.12
CA ASN A 170 -4.41 11.51 6.04
C ASN A 170 -3.33 10.46 5.74
N LEU A 171 -2.29 10.87 5.02
CA LEU A 171 -1.22 10.00 4.55
C LEU A 171 -0.41 9.42 5.72
N ILE A 172 -0.26 10.19 6.80
CA ILE A 172 0.47 9.74 7.99
C ILE A 172 -0.27 8.57 8.65
N LEU A 173 -1.58 8.73 8.90
CA LEU A 173 -2.39 7.71 9.55
C LEU A 173 -2.58 6.45 8.71
N VAL A 174 -2.80 6.59 7.40
CA VAL A 174 -2.89 5.41 6.51
C VAL A 174 -1.55 4.68 6.40
N SER A 175 -0.43 5.40 6.38
CA SER A 175 0.90 4.80 6.40
C SER A 175 1.17 4.05 7.69
N MET A 176 0.83 4.64 8.85
CA MET A 176 0.96 3.94 10.13
C MET A 176 0.11 2.68 10.18
N ALA A 177 -1.15 2.76 9.75
CA ALA A 177 -2.04 1.61 9.69
C ALA A 177 -1.47 0.51 8.77
N HIS A 178 -1.00 0.87 7.58
CA HIS A 178 -0.43 -0.08 6.64
C HIS A 178 0.87 -0.71 7.16
N VAL A 179 1.78 0.08 7.75
CA VAL A 179 2.99 -0.44 8.41
C VAL A 179 2.62 -1.47 9.47
N ILE A 180 1.67 -1.16 10.35
CA ILE A 180 1.22 -2.09 11.41
C ILE A 180 0.66 -3.38 10.80
N LEU A 181 -0.25 -3.27 9.82
CA LEU A 181 -0.86 -4.45 9.19
C LEU A 181 0.15 -5.31 8.43
N ASN A 182 1.08 -4.68 7.72
CA ASN A 182 2.14 -5.40 7.03
C ASN A 182 3.05 -6.13 8.03
N PHE A 183 3.41 -5.50 9.15
CA PHE A 183 4.18 -6.16 10.21
C PHE A 183 3.42 -7.34 10.79
N THR A 184 2.14 -7.15 11.11
CA THR A 184 1.27 -8.24 11.59
C THR A 184 1.23 -9.38 10.58
N ALA A 185 1.03 -9.11 9.29
CA ALA A 185 0.98 -10.14 8.26
C ALA A 185 2.32 -10.90 8.11
N VAL A 186 3.47 -10.22 8.17
CA VAL A 186 4.78 -10.90 8.14
C VAL A 186 4.99 -11.77 9.37
N VAL A 187 4.69 -11.25 10.56
CA VAL A 187 4.83 -12.00 11.82
C VAL A 187 3.93 -13.23 11.82
N LEU A 188 2.72 -13.12 11.29
CA LEU A 188 1.79 -14.24 11.14
C LEU A 188 2.14 -15.19 9.98
N GLY A 189 3.27 -14.97 9.29
CA GLY A 189 3.78 -15.91 8.30
C GLY A 189 3.21 -15.78 6.88
N PHE A 190 2.36 -14.80 6.58
CA PHE A 190 1.69 -14.66 5.27
C PHE A 190 2.65 -14.51 4.07
N PHE A 191 3.89 -14.09 4.32
CA PHE A 191 4.91 -13.86 3.29
C PHE A 191 5.97 -14.98 3.18
N ASN A 192 5.95 -15.99 4.07
CA ASN A 192 7.00 -17.00 4.20
C ASN A 192 6.46 -18.43 4.37
N VAL A 193 5.27 -18.72 3.83
CA VAL A 193 4.84 -20.12 3.68
C VAL A 193 5.72 -20.82 2.66
#